data_AF-A0A349TGN1-F1
#
_entry.id   AF-A0A349TGN1-F1
#
_cell.length_a   1.000
_cell.length_b   1.000
_cell.length_c   1.000
_cell.angle_alpha   90.00
_cell.angle_beta   90.00
_cell.angle_gamma   90.00
#
_symmetry.space_group_name_H-M   'P 1'
#
loop_
_entity.id
_entity.type
_entity.pdbx_description
1 polymer ?
#
loop_
_entity_poly.entity_id
_entity_poly.type
_entity_poly.pdbx_seq_one_letter_code
_entity_poly.pdbx_strand_id
1 'polypeptide(L)'
;MRIHDHFSKIELQQLLARSDAQAWLAVLTSWVLVALAFALVALWPNPLTILLALIVIGGRQLGFGALMHECGHGSLFATKGLNSWVGKWLCAGPVMYRIDDYMVRHLLHHRTVGTAEDPDLSRYQAYPVTRASLRRKLIRDLTGRTTMKFLRDLLKANATIETEDGQRSLRLGRFFRACARPLSAIWCCFRFLQAWVRRRFTCSGWQPISALTCCFREFATWRNMQQCQISPIAIRY
;
A
#
# COMPACT_ATOMS: atom_id res chain seq x y z
N MET A 1 16.22 -29.93 -16.14
CA MET A 1 16.72 -30.01 -14.76
C MET A 1 15.54 -30.37 -13.87
N ARG A 2 15.54 -31.53 -13.19
CA ARG A 2 14.45 -31.88 -12.26
C ARG A 2 14.90 -31.60 -10.83
N ILE A 3 14.00 -31.12 -9.99
CA ILE A 3 14.33 -30.66 -8.62
C ILE A 3 14.91 -31.81 -7.76
N HIS A 4 14.43 -33.05 -7.96
CA HIS A 4 14.93 -34.23 -7.24
C HIS A 4 16.34 -34.67 -7.65
N ASP A 5 16.89 -34.12 -8.73
CA ASP A 5 18.27 -34.40 -9.15
C ASP A 5 19.29 -33.64 -8.26
N HIS A 6 18.84 -32.64 -7.51
CA HIS A 6 19.72 -31.71 -6.77
C HIS A 6 19.45 -31.63 -5.26
N PHE A 7 18.32 -32.15 -4.79
CA PHE A 7 17.96 -32.10 -3.37
C PHE A 7 17.43 -33.44 -2.89
N SER A 8 17.85 -33.84 -1.69
CA SER A 8 17.29 -35.00 -1.00
C SER A 8 15.82 -34.75 -0.63
N LYS A 9 15.07 -35.82 -0.37
CA LYS A 9 13.65 -35.71 0.05
C LYS A 9 13.49 -34.91 1.35
N ILE A 10 14.44 -35.05 2.28
CA ILE A 10 14.42 -34.37 3.58
C ILE A 10 14.67 -32.87 3.38
N GLU A 11 15.66 -32.50 2.57
CA GLU A 11 15.93 -31.09 2.23
C GLU A 11 14.73 -30.46 1.54
N LEU A 12 14.09 -31.16 0.61
CA LEU A 12 12.88 -30.68 -0.04
C LEU A 12 11.73 -30.47 0.95
N GLN A 13 11.54 -31.38 1.91
CA GLN A 13 10.53 -31.21 2.95
C GLN A 13 10.81 -30.00 3.84
N GLN A 14 12.07 -29.74 4.17
CA GLN A 14 12.48 -28.56 4.94
C GLN A 14 12.28 -27.26 4.15
N LEU A 15 12.68 -27.23 2.87
CA LEU A 15 12.53 -26.06 2.00
C LEU A 15 11.07 -25.75 1.68
N LEU A 16 10.21 -26.77 1.64
CA LEU A 16 8.77 -26.62 1.38
C LEU A 16 7.94 -26.52 2.68
N ALA A 17 8.58 -26.52 3.85
CA ALA A 17 7.87 -26.39 5.12
C ALA A 17 7.25 -24.99 5.22
N ARG A 18 5.95 -24.92 5.52
CA ARG A 18 5.22 -23.67 5.72
C ARG A 18 5.13 -23.37 7.20
N SER A 19 5.24 -22.09 7.55
CA SER A 19 5.06 -21.61 8.93
C SER A 19 3.95 -20.56 8.97
N ASP A 20 2.80 -20.94 9.54
CA ASP A 20 1.67 -20.03 9.70
C ASP A 20 2.04 -18.81 10.57
N ALA A 21 2.98 -18.98 11.51
CA ALA A 21 3.50 -17.87 12.31
C ALA A 21 4.27 -16.84 11.47
N GLN A 22 5.16 -17.30 10.58
CA GLN A 22 5.89 -16.41 9.67
C GLN A 22 4.95 -15.76 8.65
N ALA A 23 3.96 -16.52 8.15
CA ALA A 23 2.93 -16.00 7.27
C ALA A 23 2.13 -14.86 7.91
N TRP A 24 1.65 -15.06 9.15
CA TRP A 24 0.97 -14.01 9.91
C TRP A 24 1.88 -12.82 10.21
N LEU A 25 3.14 -13.05 10.58
CA LEU A 25 4.09 -11.98 10.81
C LEU A 25 4.26 -11.10 9.56
N ALA A 26 4.35 -11.70 8.36
CA ALA A 26 4.49 -10.96 7.10
C ALA A 26 3.25 -10.12 6.77
N VAL A 27 2.05 -10.69 6.97
CA VAL A 27 0.77 -10.00 6.77
C VAL A 27 0.61 -8.85 7.77
N LEU A 28 0.81 -9.11 9.07
CA LEU A 28 0.67 -8.13 10.14
C LEU A 28 1.68 -7.00 9.99
N THR A 29 2.93 -7.29 9.67
CA THR A 29 3.96 -6.26 9.44
C THR A 29 3.56 -5.32 8.31
N SER A 30 2.99 -5.85 7.23
CA SER A 30 2.52 -5.03 6.10
C SER A 30 1.38 -4.09 6.51
N TRP A 31 0.41 -4.57 7.28
CA TRP A 31 -0.71 -3.77 7.78
C TRP A 31 -0.29 -2.75 8.85
N VAL A 32 0.60 -3.13 9.77
CA VAL A 32 1.14 -2.21 10.80
C VAL A 32 1.89 -1.07 10.13
N LEU A 33 2.72 -1.34 9.12
CA LEU A 33 3.45 -0.28 8.40
C LEU A 33 2.49 0.69 7.67
N VAL A 34 1.40 0.19 7.09
CA VAL A 34 0.36 1.06 6.51
C VAL A 34 -0.32 1.90 7.58
N ALA A 35 -0.70 1.30 8.71
CA ALA A 35 -1.35 2.01 9.81
C ALA A 35 -0.43 3.10 10.40
N LEU A 36 0.86 2.80 10.59
CA LEU A 36 1.86 3.76 11.05
C LEU A 36 2.06 4.90 10.06
N ALA A 37 2.08 4.63 8.74
CA ALA A 37 2.18 5.66 7.72
C ALA A 37 0.98 6.63 7.77
N PHE A 38 -0.24 6.12 7.93
CA PHE A 38 -1.42 6.97 8.12
C PHE A 38 -1.36 7.74 9.45
N ALA A 39 -0.92 7.10 10.53
CA ALA A 39 -0.80 7.75 11.84
C ALA A 39 0.21 8.89 11.83
N LEU A 40 1.35 8.70 11.15
CA LEU A 40 2.37 9.73 10.98
C LEU A 40 1.78 11.00 10.35
N VAL A 41 1.04 10.85 9.25
CA VAL A 41 0.41 11.99 8.55
C VAL A 41 -0.71 12.61 9.38
N ALA A 42 -1.47 11.80 10.13
CA ALA A 42 -2.54 12.29 10.99
C ALA A 42 -2.03 13.11 12.18
N LEU A 43 -0.87 12.74 12.75
CA LEU A 43 -0.24 13.42 13.88
C LEU A 43 0.57 14.65 13.44
N TRP A 44 1.26 14.57 12.31
CA TRP A 44 2.11 15.65 11.79
C TRP A 44 1.87 15.88 10.30
N PRO A 45 0.77 16.53 9.89
CA PRO A 45 0.45 16.73 8.48
C PRO A 45 1.35 17.79 7.85
N ASN A 46 2.40 17.37 7.15
CA ASN A 46 3.28 18.26 6.38
C ASN A 46 3.82 17.54 5.13
N PRO A 47 4.41 18.27 4.15
CA PRO A 47 4.84 17.67 2.89
C PRO A 47 5.83 16.51 3.05
N LEU A 48 6.72 16.55 4.05
CA LEU A 48 7.71 15.51 4.29
C LEU A 48 7.08 14.22 4.82
N THR A 49 6.16 14.32 5.79
CA THR A 49 5.47 13.14 6.34
C THR A 49 4.53 12.51 5.31
N ILE A 50 3.89 13.33 4.46
CA ILE A 50 3.10 12.85 3.32
C ILE A 50 3.98 12.10 2.34
N LEU A 51 5.13 12.66 1.94
CA LEU A 51 6.06 12.00 1.03
C LEU A 51 6.57 10.67 1.59
N LEU A 52 6.97 10.62 2.86
CA LEU A 52 7.40 9.40 3.52
C LEU A 52 6.30 8.35 3.56
N ALA A 53 5.07 8.75 3.91
CA ALA A 53 3.91 7.86 3.92
C ALA A 53 3.60 7.30 2.52
N LEU A 54 3.72 8.11 1.46
CA LEU A 54 3.53 7.65 0.08
C LEU A 54 4.57 6.59 -0.31
N ILE A 55 5.85 6.76 0.07
CA ILE A 55 6.90 5.77 -0.18
C ILE A 55 6.61 4.47 0.57
N VAL A 56 6.27 4.55 1.86
CA VAL A 56 5.96 3.37 2.68
C VAL A 56 4.74 2.63 2.16
N ILE A 57 3.64 3.34 1.91
CA ILE A 57 2.39 2.75 1.41
C ILE A 57 2.61 2.16 0.01
N GLY A 58 3.29 2.86 -0.90
CA GLY A 58 3.62 2.33 -2.23
C GLY A 58 4.45 1.05 -2.16
N GLY A 59 5.46 1.01 -1.28
CA GLY A 59 6.22 -0.21 -1.03
C GLY A 59 5.38 -1.34 -0.44
N ARG A 60 4.41 -1.03 0.44
CA ARG A 60 3.48 -2.03 0.99
C ARG A 60 2.46 -2.52 -0.02
N GLN A 61 2.04 -1.71 -1.01
CA GLN A 61 1.22 -2.18 -2.12
C GLN A 61 1.93 -3.30 -2.91
N LEU A 62 3.22 -3.13 -3.22
CA LEU A 62 4.02 -4.21 -3.81
C LEU A 62 4.09 -5.44 -2.89
N GLY A 63 4.32 -5.21 -1.58
CA GLY A 63 4.34 -6.28 -0.58
C GLY A 63 3.03 -7.08 -0.51
N PHE A 64 1.88 -6.42 -0.53
CA PHE A 64 0.57 -7.07 -0.59
C PHE A 64 0.39 -7.87 -1.88
N GLY A 65 0.87 -7.36 -3.01
CA GLY A 65 0.90 -8.10 -4.28
C GLY A 65 1.72 -9.39 -4.18
N ALA A 66 2.89 -9.34 -3.53
CA ALA A 66 3.72 -10.53 -3.30
C ALA A 66 3.03 -11.52 -2.35
N LEU A 67 2.43 -11.07 -1.24
CA LEU A 67 1.70 -11.96 -0.33
C LEU A 67 0.46 -12.58 -1.00
N MET A 68 -0.26 -11.80 -1.81
CA MET A 68 -1.36 -12.31 -2.63
C MET A 68 -0.87 -13.40 -3.59
N HIS A 69 0.28 -13.20 -4.24
CA HIS A 69 0.90 -14.18 -5.13
C HIS A 69 1.21 -15.49 -4.41
N GLU A 70 1.84 -15.44 -3.24
CA GLU A 70 2.14 -16.64 -2.44
C GLU A 70 0.86 -17.36 -1.97
N CYS A 71 -0.16 -16.61 -1.54
CA CYS A 71 -1.48 -17.18 -1.25
C CYS A 71 -2.08 -17.87 -2.47
N GLY A 72 -1.88 -17.33 -3.67
CA GLY A 72 -2.39 -17.88 -4.91
C GLY A 72 -1.74 -19.22 -5.27
N HIS A 73 -0.45 -19.36 -4.97
CA HIS A 73 0.27 -20.64 -5.05
C HIS A 73 -0.04 -21.58 -3.89
N GLY A 74 -0.70 -21.10 -2.83
CA GLY A 74 -0.94 -21.85 -1.60
C GLY A 74 0.35 -22.13 -0.81
N SER A 75 1.39 -21.33 -1.01
CA SER A 75 2.70 -21.47 -0.36
C SER A 75 2.80 -20.68 0.95
N LEU A 76 1.96 -19.66 1.15
CA LEU A 76 2.09 -18.75 2.29
C LEU A 76 1.71 -19.43 3.61
N PHE A 77 0.50 -20.01 3.69
CA PHE A 77 0.02 -20.76 4.86
C PHE A 77 0.04 -22.28 4.61
N ALA A 78 0.15 -23.07 5.67
CA ALA A 78 -0.03 -24.52 5.58
C ALA A 78 -1.48 -24.90 5.21
N THR A 79 -2.45 -24.08 5.65
CA THR A 79 -3.88 -24.33 5.41
C THR A 79 -4.37 -23.67 4.13
N LYS A 80 -4.96 -24.45 3.22
CA LYS A 80 -5.54 -23.95 1.95
C LYS A 80 -6.63 -22.89 2.16
N GLY A 81 -7.50 -23.09 3.15
CA GLY A 81 -8.56 -22.14 3.49
C GLY A 81 -8.02 -20.76 3.90
N LEU A 82 -6.92 -20.74 4.67
CA LEU A 82 -6.26 -19.50 5.08
C LEU A 82 -5.65 -18.76 3.89
N ASN A 83 -4.93 -19.46 3.01
CA ASN A 83 -4.40 -18.85 1.77
C ASN A 83 -5.51 -18.19 0.94
N SER A 84 -6.65 -18.87 0.76
CA SER A 84 -7.78 -18.32 0.03
C SER A 84 -8.36 -17.07 0.70
N TRP A 85 -8.65 -17.13 2.00
CA TRP A 85 -9.30 -16.02 2.70
C TRP A 85 -8.35 -14.82 2.89
N VAL A 86 -7.14 -15.05 3.39
CA VAL A 86 -6.13 -14.00 3.63
C VAL A 86 -5.70 -13.39 2.30
N GLY A 87 -5.42 -14.22 1.29
CA GLY A 87 -5.05 -13.76 -0.04
C GLY A 87 -6.10 -12.86 -0.67
N LYS A 88 -7.39 -13.23 -0.56
CA LYS A 88 -8.51 -12.43 -1.10
C LYS A 88 -8.69 -11.11 -0.35
N TRP A 89 -8.75 -11.17 0.98
CA TRP A 89 -9.24 -10.03 1.76
C TRP A 89 -8.14 -9.13 2.31
N LEU A 90 -7.06 -9.72 2.83
CA LEU A 90 -6.00 -8.97 3.50
C LEU A 90 -4.83 -8.61 2.58
N CYS A 91 -4.70 -9.28 1.43
CA CYS A 91 -3.61 -9.03 0.47
C CYS A 91 -4.12 -8.41 -0.84
N ALA A 92 -5.05 -9.07 -1.56
CA ALA A 92 -5.55 -8.57 -2.84
C ALA A 92 -6.44 -7.33 -2.69
N GLY A 93 -7.29 -7.30 -1.66
CA GLY A 93 -8.23 -6.20 -1.38
C GLY A 93 -7.58 -4.80 -1.32
N PRO A 94 -6.52 -4.59 -0.49
CA PRO A 94 -5.82 -3.31 -0.38
C PRO A 94 -5.24 -2.75 -1.68
N VAL A 95 -4.94 -3.63 -2.64
CA VAL A 95 -4.42 -3.27 -3.97
C VAL A 95 -5.46 -3.42 -5.07
N MET A 96 -6.73 -3.64 -4.70
CA MET A 96 -7.89 -3.77 -5.58
C MET A 96 -7.74 -4.85 -6.68
N TYR A 97 -6.97 -5.90 -6.37
CA TYR A 97 -6.81 -7.06 -7.23
C TYR A 97 -7.85 -8.14 -6.92
N ARG A 98 -8.09 -9.00 -7.90
CA ARG A 98 -8.83 -10.26 -7.74
C ARG A 98 -7.84 -11.40 -7.94
N ILE A 99 -7.57 -12.13 -6.87
CA ILE A 99 -6.59 -13.23 -6.89
C ILE A 99 -6.98 -14.30 -7.90
N ASP A 100 -8.27 -14.64 -8.02
CA ASP A 100 -8.74 -15.69 -8.92
C ASP A 100 -8.44 -15.32 -10.39
N ASP A 101 -8.76 -14.08 -10.81
CA ASP A 101 -8.49 -13.58 -12.16
C ASP A 101 -6.98 -13.48 -12.46
N TYR A 102 -6.20 -13.07 -11.45
CA TYR A 102 -4.75 -12.99 -11.54
C TYR A 102 -4.13 -14.37 -11.75
N MET A 103 -4.55 -15.38 -10.96
CA MET A 103 -3.95 -16.71 -10.98
C MET A 103 -4.18 -17.46 -12.30
N VAL A 104 -5.29 -17.23 -13.00
CA VAL A 104 -5.52 -17.85 -14.33
C VAL A 104 -4.39 -17.52 -15.30
N ARG A 105 -4.04 -16.23 -15.43
CA ARG A 105 -2.95 -15.81 -16.32
C ARG A 105 -1.58 -16.15 -15.74
N HIS A 106 -1.44 -16.04 -14.42
CA HIS A 106 -0.17 -16.23 -13.72
C HIS A 106 0.32 -17.68 -13.73
N LEU A 107 -0.59 -18.65 -13.55
CA LEU A 107 -0.25 -20.07 -13.67
C LEU A 107 0.09 -20.46 -15.11
N LEU A 108 -0.57 -19.85 -16.10
CA LEU A 108 -0.20 -20.02 -17.50
C LEU A 108 1.22 -19.51 -17.73
N HIS A 109 1.54 -18.29 -17.29
CA HIS A 109 2.90 -17.75 -17.33
C HIS A 109 3.91 -18.75 -16.74
N HIS A 110 3.71 -19.23 -15.51
CA HIS A 110 4.63 -20.20 -14.89
C HIS A 110 4.78 -21.51 -15.65
N ARG A 111 3.74 -21.97 -16.35
CA ARG A 111 3.78 -23.19 -17.14
C ARG A 111 4.52 -23.00 -18.47
N THR A 112 4.43 -21.81 -19.07
CA THR A 112 4.94 -21.52 -20.42
C THR A 112 6.09 -20.53 -20.44
N VAL A 113 6.72 -20.22 -19.29
CA VAL A 113 7.81 -19.23 -19.18
C VAL A 113 8.84 -19.40 -20.30
N GLY A 114 9.08 -18.32 -21.05
CA GLY A 114 10.08 -18.25 -22.11
C GLY A 114 9.63 -18.83 -23.45
N THR A 115 8.45 -19.44 -23.55
CA THR A 115 7.88 -19.89 -24.82
C THR A 115 6.99 -18.82 -25.44
N ALA A 116 6.59 -19.01 -26.69
CA ALA A 116 5.69 -18.09 -27.40
C ALA A 116 4.30 -17.98 -26.74
N GLU A 117 3.91 -19.00 -25.97
CA GLU A 117 2.65 -19.10 -25.25
C GLU A 117 2.68 -18.41 -23.88
N ASP A 118 3.80 -17.83 -23.46
CA ASP A 118 3.88 -17.05 -22.23
C ASP A 118 3.11 -15.72 -22.39
N PRO A 119 2.00 -15.49 -21.65
CA PRO A 119 1.23 -14.25 -21.73
C PRO A 119 2.04 -13.01 -21.32
N ASP A 120 3.15 -13.19 -20.60
CA ASP A 120 4.00 -12.13 -20.10
C ASP A 120 5.32 -11.99 -20.90
N LEU A 121 5.56 -12.81 -21.95
CA LEU A 121 6.79 -12.79 -22.76
C LEU A 121 7.16 -11.38 -23.23
N SER A 122 6.17 -10.64 -23.75
CA SER A 122 6.34 -9.28 -24.26
C SER A 122 6.92 -8.29 -23.23
N ARG A 123 6.79 -8.59 -21.93
CA ARG A 123 7.29 -7.74 -20.85
C ARG A 123 8.79 -7.87 -20.63
N TYR A 124 9.38 -9.02 -20.95
CA TYR A 124 10.78 -9.30 -20.61
C TYR A 124 11.65 -9.80 -21.77
N GLN A 125 11.08 -10.21 -22.90
CA GLN A 125 11.86 -10.71 -24.05
C GLN A 125 12.90 -9.71 -24.59
N ALA A 126 12.73 -8.42 -24.32
CA ALA A 126 13.63 -7.36 -24.78
C ALA A 126 14.78 -7.05 -23.80
N TYR A 127 14.95 -7.81 -22.72
CA TYR A 127 16.09 -7.63 -21.82
C TYR A 127 17.35 -8.34 -22.36
N PRO A 128 18.55 -7.76 -22.13
CA PRO A 128 18.81 -6.48 -21.46
C PRO A 128 18.44 -5.26 -22.33
N VAL A 129 17.90 -4.21 -21.71
CA VAL A 129 17.49 -2.97 -22.41
C VAL A 129 18.58 -1.89 -22.36
N THR A 130 18.61 -1.00 -23.35
CA THR A 130 19.54 0.13 -23.37
C THR A 130 19.29 1.12 -22.23
N ARG A 131 20.33 1.87 -21.80
CA ARG A 131 20.22 2.94 -20.78
C ARG A 131 19.15 3.99 -21.13
N ALA A 132 19.04 4.36 -22.40
CA ALA A 132 18.01 5.28 -22.88
C ALA A 132 16.59 4.71 -22.69
N SER A 133 16.40 3.41 -22.97
CA SER A 133 15.14 2.71 -22.75
C SER A 133 14.79 2.62 -21.26
N LEU A 134 15.78 2.31 -20.41
CA LEU A 134 15.61 2.31 -18.95
C LEU A 134 15.20 3.70 -18.43
N ARG A 135 15.90 4.77 -18.84
CA ARG A 135 15.57 6.14 -18.46
C ARG A 135 14.14 6.53 -18.83
N ARG A 136 13.67 6.17 -20.03
CA ARG A 136 12.27 6.42 -20.44
C ARG A 136 11.26 5.69 -19.56
N LYS A 137 11.53 4.43 -19.19
CA LYS A 137 10.68 3.65 -18.29
C LYS A 137 10.60 4.28 -16.90
N LEU A 138 11.75 4.66 -16.33
CA LEU A 138 11.83 5.35 -15.05
C LEU A 138 11.05 6.67 -15.04
N ILE A 139 11.23 7.51 -16.07
CA ILE A 139 10.48 8.77 -16.17
C ILE A 139 8.96 8.51 -16.28
N ARG A 140 8.55 7.52 -17.07
CA ARG A 140 7.13 7.14 -17.21
C ARG A 140 6.52 6.68 -15.87
N ASP A 141 7.29 5.96 -15.06
CA ASP A 141 6.84 5.47 -13.76
C ASP A 141 6.83 6.60 -12.71
N LEU A 142 7.87 7.45 -12.67
CA LEU A 142 7.94 8.63 -11.79
C LEU A 142 6.85 9.67 -12.11
N THR A 143 6.48 9.82 -13.38
CA THR A 143 5.38 10.71 -13.80
C THR A 143 4.00 10.08 -13.59
N GLY A 144 3.92 8.85 -13.07
CA GLY A 144 2.65 8.17 -12.77
C GLY A 144 1.87 7.71 -14.00
N ARG A 145 2.41 7.82 -15.22
CA ARG A 145 1.72 7.43 -16.46
C ARG A 145 1.36 5.94 -16.46
N THR A 146 2.28 5.10 -15.97
CA THR A 146 2.04 3.66 -15.81
C THR A 146 0.91 3.41 -14.82
N THR A 147 0.92 4.10 -13.68
CA THR A 147 -0.13 4.02 -12.65
C THR A 147 -1.50 4.43 -13.21
N MET A 148 -1.58 5.50 -14.01
CA MET A 148 -2.85 5.93 -14.60
C MET A 148 -3.42 4.91 -15.60
N LYS A 149 -2.57 4.28 -16.41
CA LYS A 149 -2.99 3.18 -17.28
C LYS A 149 -3.47 1.99 -16.45
N PHE A 150 -2.68 1.59 -15.45
CA PHE A 150 -3.00 0.48 -14.56
C PHE A 150 -4.33 0.69 -13.83
N LEU A 151 -4.53 1.87 -13.24
CA LEU A 151 -5.77 2.23 -12.55
C LEU A 151 -6.97 2.16 -13.50
N ARG A 152 -6.84 2.66 -14.73
CA ARG A 152 -7.91 2.55 -15.74
C ARG A 152 -8.26 1.09 -16.04
N ASP A 153 -7.26 0.23 -16.22
CA ASP A 153 -7.47 -1.19 -16.53
C ASP A 153 -8.09 -1.93 -15.32
N LEU A 154 -7.65 -1.60 -14.10
CA LEU A 154 -8.18 -2.15 -12.86
C LEU A 154 -9.63 -1.73 -12.59
N LEU A 155 -9.96 -0.46 -12.83
CA LEU A 155 -11.33 0.05 -12.70
C LEU A 155 -12.26 -0.65 -13.69
N LYS A 156 -11.82 -0.82 -14.95
CA LYS A 156 -12.58 -1.56 -15.97
C LYS A 156 -12.81 -3.01 -15.55
N ALA A 157 -11.75 -3.72 -15.14
CA ALA A 157 -11.84 -5.13 -14.74
C ALA A 157 -12.79 -5.33 -13.55
N ASN A 158 -12.75 -4.45 -12.55
CA ASN A 158 -13.65 -4.54 -11.39
C ASN A 158 -15.08 -4.05 -11.68
N ALA A 159 -15.29 -3.28 -12.75
CA ALA A 159 -16.61 -2.88 -13.21
C ALA A 159 -17.27 -3.96 -14.08
N THR A 160 -16.51 -4.83 -14.77
CA THR A 160 -17.05 -5.87 -15.65
C THR A 160 -17.39 -7.16 -14.91
N ILE A 161 -18.56 -7.73 -15.19
CA ILE A 161 -18.97 -9.08 -14.79
C ILE A 161 -19.24 -9.89 -16.06
N GLU A 162 -18.63 -11.06 -16.15
CA GLU A 162 -18.96 -12.06 -17.17
C GLU A 162 -20.22 -12.80 -16.70
N THR A 163 -21.31 -12.69 -17.46
CA THR A 163 -22.54 -13.44 -17.21
C THR A 163 -22.36 -14.90 -17.64
N GLU A 164 -23.25 -15.80 -17.21
CA GLU A 164 -23.20 -17.22 -17.59
C GLU A 164 -23.23 -17.42 -19.12
N ASP A 165 -23.80 -16.47 -19.86
CA ASP A 165 -23.83 -16.43 -21.33
C ASP A 165 -22.54 -15.92 -21.98
N GLY A 166 -21.47 -15.69 -21.20
CA GLY A 166 -20.19 -15.15 -21.67
C GLY A 166 -20.21 -13.64 -22.00
N GLN A 167 -21.31 -12.93 -21.71
CA GLN A 167 -21.40 -11.49 -21.97
C GLN A 167 -20.78 -10.68 -20.83
N ARG A 168 -19.93 -9.71 -21.18
CA ARG A 168 -19.31 -8.79 -20.21
C ARG A 168 -20.21 -7.57 -19.99
N SER A 169 -20.88 -7.52 -18.84
CA SER A 169 -21.70 -6.36 -18.45
C SER A 169 -20.98 -5.49 -17.42
N LEU A 170 -21.07 -4.17 -17.57
CA LEU A 170 -20.55 -3.21 -16.58
C LEU A 170 -21.54 -3.07 -15.41
N ARG A 171 -21.18 -3.53 -14.22
CA ARG A 171 -21.94 -3.32 -12.97
C ARG A 171 -21.14 -2.50 -11.96
N LEU A 172 -21.26 -1.18 -12.08
CA LEU A 172 -20.70 -0.19 -11.15
C LEU A 172 -21.06 -0.47 -9.67
N GLY A 173 -22.24 -1.01 -9.38
CA GLY A 173 -22.66 -1.32 -8.01
C GLY A 173 -21.79 -2.36 -7.29
N ARG A 174 -21.19 -3.32 -8.00
CA ARG A 174 -20.26 -4.30 -7.40
C ARG A 174 -18.88 -3.68 -7.16
N PHE A 175 -18.41 -2.87 -8.10
CA PHE A 175 -17.21 -2.04 -7.96
C PHE A 175 -17.29 -1.17 -6.70
N PHE A 176 -18.39 -0.42 -6.52
CA PHE A 176 -18.57 0.40 -5.33
C PHE A 176 -18.63 -0.43 -4.04
N ARG A 177 -19.24 -1.62 -4.03
CA ARG A 177 -19.21 -2.49 -2.84
C ARG A 177 -17.82 -3.06 -2.54
N ALA A 178 -17.05 -3.39 -3.56
CA ALA A 178 -15.68 -3.91 -3.44
C ALA A 178 -14.70 -2.82 -2.95
N CYS A 179 -14.86 -1.58 -3.39
CA CYS A 179 -14.08 -0.44 -2.91
C CYS A 179 -14.59 0.11 -1.57
N ALA A 180 -15.91 0.18 -1.35
CA ALA A 180 -16.48 0.81 -0.17
C ALA A 180 -16.19 0.03 1.12
N ARG A 181 -16.06 -1.30 1.09
CA ARG A 181 -15.75 -2.11 2.29
C ARG A 181 -14.34 -1.86 2.86
N PRO A 182 -13.25 -1.94 2.07
CA PRO A 182 -11.92 -1.61 2.58
C PRO A 182 -11.79 -0.09 2.86
N LEU A 183 -12.39 0.76 2.01
CA LEU A 183 -12.33 2.21 2.22
C LEU A 183 -13.14 2.67 3.43
N SER A 184 -14.28 2.04 3.77
CA SER A 184 -15.05 2.38 4.97
C SER A 184 -14.33 1.94 6.23
N ALA A 185 -13.66 0.78 6.23
CA ALA A 185 -12.82 0.34 7.35
C ALA A 185 -11.64 1.31 7.57
N ILE A 186 -10.94 1.69 6.50
CA ILE A 186 -9.86 2.69 6.55
C ILE A 186 -10.40 4.05 7.02
N TRP A 187 -11.55 4.49 6.51
CA TRP A 187 -12.17 5.76 6.87
C TRP A 187 -12.64 5.78 8.34
N CYS A 188 -13.25 4.71 8.84
CA CYS A 188 -13.62 4.59 10.25
C CYS A 188 -12.39 4.62 11.16
N CYS A 189 -11.33 3.88 10.82
CA CYS A 189 -10.06 3.93 11.55
C CYS A 189 -9.44 5.34 11.53
N PHE A 190 -9.46 6.00 10.37
CA PHE A 190 -8.95 7.36 10.23
C PHE A 190 -9.77 8.38 11.01
N ARG A 191 -11.10 8.29 11.00
CA ARG A 191 -11.99 9.17 11.78
C ARG A 191 -11.86 8.94 13.27
N PHE A 192 -11.71 7.69 13.70
CA PHE A 192 -11.42 7.34 15.09
C PHE A 192 -10.06 7.92 15.52
N LEU A 193 -9.02 7.74 14.70
CA LEU A 193 -7.70 8.30 14.97
C LEU A 193 -7.74 9.83 15.01
N GLN A 194 -8.41 10.49 14.05
CA GLN A 194 -8.58 11.94 14.07
C GLN A 194 -9.35 12.42 15.29
N ALA A 195 -10.41 11.72 15.70
CA ALA A 195 -11.18 12.07 16.90
C ALA A 195 -10.34 11.89 18.17
N TRP A 196 -9.52 10.83 18.23
CA TRP A 196 -8.58 10.56 19.32
C TRP A 196 -7.49 11.64 19.40
N VAL A 197 -6.87 11.97 18.26
CA VAL A 197 -5.86 13.05 18.15
C VAL A 197 -6.49 14.38 18.58
N ARG A 198 -7.66 14.74 18.03
CA ARG A 198 -8.36 15.97 18.43
C ARG A 198 -8.60 15.99 19.93
N ARG A 199 -9.18 14.94 20.52
CA ARG A 199 -9.40 14.86 21.98
C ARG A 199 -8.12 15.00 22.80
N ARG A 200 -6.99 14.47 22.32
CA ARG A 200 -5.71 14.53 23.03
C ARG A 200 -5.06 15.92 22.97
N PHE A 201 -5.18 16.61 21.82
CA PHE A 201 -4.57 17.92 21.61
C PHE A 201 -5.51 19.10 21.92
N THR A 202 -6.83 18.93 21.99
CA THR A 202 -7.76 20.00 22.41
C THR A 202 -7.88 20.16 23.92
N CYS A 203 -7.46 19.18 24.72
CA CYS A 203 -7.49 19.28 26.20
C CYS A 203 -6.19 19.85 26.81
N SER A 204 -5.23 20.31 26.02
CA SER A 204 -4.00 20.94 26.53
C SER A 204 -3.61 22.18 25.75
N GLY A 205 -4.41 23.24 25.85
CA GLY A 205 -3.98 24.63 25.61
C GLY A 205 -3.24 24.95 24.30
N TRP A 206 -3.35 24.10 23.27
CA TRP A 206 -2.60 24.25 22.02
C TRP A 206 -3.26 25.33 21.18
N GLN A 207 -2.83 26.58 21.35
CA GLN A 207 -3.09 27.61 20.35
C GLN A 207 -2.32 27.25 19.08
N PRO A 208 -2.98 27.19 17.90
CA PRO A 208 -2.28 26.89 16.67
C PRO A 208 -1.30 28.03 16.37
N ILE A 209 -0.01 27.75 16.51
CA ILE A 209 1.05 28.66 16.08
C ILE A 209 0.85 28.91 14.59
N SER A 210 0.54 30.17 14.29
CA SER A 210 0.50 30.83 12.99
C SER A 210 1.90 30.92 12.35
N ALA A 211 2.57 29.78 12.17
CA ALA A 211 3.94 29.70 11.64
C ALA A 211 4.05 30.00 10.14
N LEU A 212 2.95 30.28 9.43
CA LEU A 212 2.98 30.70 8.02
C LEU A 212 2.58 32.16 7.79
N THR A 213 2.11 32.88 8.82
CA THR A 213 1.76 34.31 8.72
C THR A 213 2.77 35.24 9.41
N CYS A 214 3.70 34.72 10.19
CA CYS A 214 4.72 35.53 10.88
C CYS A 214 5.95 35.84 10.01
N CYS A 215 6.33 34.97 9.07
CA CYS A 215 7.55 35.13 8.26
C CYS A 215 7.47 36.25 7.18
N PHE A 216 6.30 36.88 6.99
CA PHE A 216 6.12 37.96 6.00
C PHE A 216 5.77 39.34 6.62
N ARG A 217 5.66 39.47 7.94
CA ARG A 217 5.21 40.71 8.60
C ARG A 217 6.24 41.43 9.47
N GLU A 218 7.42 40.85 9.68
CA GLU A 218 8.47 41.41 10.56
C GLU A 218 9.60 42.15 9.83
N PHE A 219 9.32 42.83 8.72
CA PHE A 219 10.25 43.79 8.11
C PHE A 219 9.79 45.26 8.17
N ALA A 220 8.62 45.55 8.76
CA ALA A 220 7.98 46.86 8.60
C ALA A 220 7.81 47.72 9.87
N THR A 221 8.12 47.24 11.08
CA THR A 221 7.90 48.06 12.29
C THR A 221 8.96 47.81 13.36
N TRP A 222 10.18 48.30 13.09
CA TRP A 222 11.23 48.48 14.10
C TRP A 222 11.25 49.95 14.53
N ARG A 223 10.20 50.38 15.24
CA ARG A 223 10.17 51.65 15.97
C ARG A 223 9.15 51.56 17.09
N ASN A 224 9.64 51.75 18.31
CA ASN A 224 8.90 51.97 19.55
C ASN A 224 8.30 50.71 20.20
N MET A 225 8.97 50.17 21.21
CA MET A 225 8.50 50.32 22.59
C MET A 225 9.54 49.76 23.56
N GLN A 226 10.14 50.69 24.31
CA GLN A 226 10.80 50.44 25.58
C GLN A 226 9.76 50.03 26.64
N GLN A 227 10.26 49.45 27.73
CA GLN A 227 9.60 49.18 29.02
C GLN A 227 8.88 47.83 29.15
N CYS A 228 9.62 46.85 29.68
CA CYS A 228 9.06 45.81 30.55
C CYS A 228 9.83 45.84 31.87
N GLN A 229 9.17 46.33 32.92
CA GLN A 229 9.60 46.21 34.30
C GLN A 229 9.36 44.78 34.80
N ILE A 230 10.34 44.27 35.54
CA ILE A 230 10.30 42.98 36.26
C ILE A 230 9.70 43.23 37.64
N SER A 231 8.75 42.40 38.09
CA SER A 231 8.33 42.34 39.51
C SER A 231 8.54 40.92 40.05
N PRO A 232 9.03 40.74 41.30
CA PRO A 232 9.45 39.45 41.81
C PRO A 232 8.36 38.66 42.53
N ILE A 233 8.58 37.35 42.52
CA ILE A 233 7.84 36.24 43.12
C ILE A 233 7.71 36.40 44.64
N ALA A 234 6.51 36.11 45.18
CA ALA A 234 6.30 35.90 46.62
C ALA A 234 5.83 34.46 46.88
N ILE A 235 6.67 33.69 47.57
CA ILE A 235 6.35 32.39 48.19
C ILE A 235 5.81 32.70 49.59
N ARG A 236 4.70 32.06 50.00
CA ARG A 236 4.28 31.99 51.40
C ARG A 236 4.18 30.52 51.83
N TYR A 237 4.75 30.26 53.00
CA TYR A 237 4.57 29.05 53.82
C TYR A 237 3.11 28.91 54.27
#